data_AF-A0A9P5DTJ2-F1
#
_entry.id   AF-A0A9P5DTJ2-F1
#
_cell.length_a   1.000
_cell.length_b   1.000
_cell.length_c   1.000
_cell.angle_alpha   90.00
_cell.angle_beta   90.00
_cell.angle_gamma   90.00
#
_symmetry.space_group_name_H-M   'P 1'
#
loop_
_entity.id
_entity.type
_entity.pdbx_description
1 polymer ?
#
loop_
_entity_poly.entity_id
_entity_poly.type
_entity_poly.pdbx_seq_one_letter_code
_entity_poly.pdbx_strand_id
1 'polypeptide(L)'
;MAEVAGLVLGGIPIAVWALEKYAEPIDTLHHYHTAIETLRADLVLQKRQLETTLNSVGLKEPSGAELRECLEAKFPSIHKELITIIDRMDNITSKLLKDLDIDINGKVVDK
;
A
#
# COMPACT_ATOMS: atom_id res chain seq x y z
N MET A 1 -17.91 2.48 4.76
CA MET A 1 -17.16 1.49 5.58
C MET A 1 -16.83 0.25 4.74
N ALA A 2 -16.39 0.41 3.49
CA ALA A 2 -16.28 -0.69 2.51
C ALA A 2 -14.89 -0.85 1.86
N GLU A 3 -13.84 -0.14 2.31
CA GLU A 3 -12.62 0.04 1.48
C GLU A 3 -11.29 -0.20 2.21
N VAL A 4 -11.28 -0.72 3.44
CA VAL A 4 -10.09 -0.74 4.32
C VAL A 4 -8.94 -1.65 3.85
N ALA A 5 -9.18 -2.56 2.90
CA ALA A 5 -8.11 -3.32 2.24
C ALA A 5 -7.87 -2.91 0.78
N GLY A 6 -8.83 -2.19 0.18
CA GLY A 6 -8.74 -1.74 -1.22
C GLY A 6 -7.61 -0.72 -1.40
N LEU A 7 -7.33 0.06 -0.37
CA LEU A 7 -6.32 1.10 -0.43
C LEU A 7 -4.90 0.61 -0.08
N VAL A 8 -4.68 -0.35 0.83
CA VAL A 8 -3.34 -1.00 0.96
C VAL A 8 -2.95 -1.71 -0.34
N LEU A 9 -3.89 -2.46 -0.94
CA LEU A 9 -3.62 -3.24 -2.15
C LEU A 9 -3.51 -2.35 -3.41
N GLY A 10 -4.31 -1.28 -3.51
CA GLY A 10 -4.30 -0.35 -4.64
C GLY A 10 -3.35 0.85 -4.50
N GLY A 11 -3.10 1.31 -3.26
CA GLY A 11 -2.38 2.54 -2.97
C GLY A 11 -0.86 2.41 -3.02
N ILE A 12 -0.30 1.25 -2.65
CA ILE A 12 1.15 1.02 -2.80
C ILE A 12 1.59 1.11 -4.28
N PRO A 13 0.90 0.47 -5.25
CA PRO A 13 1.18 0.67 -6.67
C PRO A 13 1.12 2.12 -7.13
N ILE A 14 0.15 2.90 -6.65
CA ILE A 14 0.01 4.33 -6.99
C ILE A 14 1.20 5.13 -6.43
N ALA A 15 1.62 4.85 -5.19
CA ALA A 15 2.80 5.47 -4.59
C ALA A 15 4.09 5.10 -5.34
N VAL A 16 4.22 3.86 -5.84
CA VAL A 16 5.37 3.46 -6.68
C VAL A 16 5.40 4.26 -7.98
N TRP A 17 4.26 4.35 -8.67
CA TRP A 17 4.15 5.14 -9.91
C TRP A 17 4.47 6.63 -9.70
N ALA A 18 3.99 7.20 -8.59
CA ALA A 18 4.30 8.55 -8.18
C ALA A 18 5.80 8.83 -8.12
N LEU A 19 6.50 7.94 -7.42
CA LEU A 19 7.93 8.04 -7.17
C LEU A 19 8.72 7.91 -8.46
N GLU A 20 8.30 7.02 -9.37
CA GLU A 20 8.87 6.93 -10.73
C GLU A 20 8.72 8.25 -11.48
N LYS A 21 7.56 8.91 -11.37
CA LYS A 21 7.34 10.22 -12.01
C LYS A 21 8.13 11.36 -11.39
N TYR A 22 8.36 11.35 -10.08
CA TYR A 22 9.23 12.33 -9.42
C TYR A 22 10.72 12.09 -9.69
N ALA A 23 11.13 10.88 -10.06
CA ALA A 23 12.52 10.59 -10.39
C ALA A 23 12.94 11.13 -11.78
N GLU A 24 12.03 11.15 -12.76
CA GLU A 24 12.30 11.58 -14.16
C GLU A 24 12.97 12.98 -14.28
N PRO A 25 12.63 14.02 -13.47
CA PRO A 25 13.26 15.35 -13.55
C PRO A 25 14.47 15.55 -12.62
N ILE A 26 14.74 14.62 -11.69
CA ILE A 26 15.67 14.81 -10.55
C ILE A 26 17.06 14.19 -10.78
N ASP A 27 17.39 13.81 -12.02
CA ASP A 27 18.73 13.26 -12.38
C ASP A 27 19.92 14.15 -11.96
N THR A 28 19.68 15.44 -11.68
CA THR A 28 20.69 16.40 -11.24
C THR A 28 20.94 16.42 -9.72
N LEU A 29 20.10 15.77 -8.91
CA LEU A 29 20.17 15.75 -7.44
C LEU A 29 20.28 14.31 -6.92
N HIS A 30 21.48 13.77 -7.04
CA HIS A 30 21.84 12.37 -6.77
C HIS A 30 21.31 11.83 -5.42
N HIS A 31 21.30 12.64 -4.37
CA HIS A 31 20.82 12.24 -3.04
C HIS A 31 19.31 11.95 -3.02
N TYR A 32 18.51 12.78 -3.69
CA TYR A 32 17.06 12.59 -3.77
C TYR A 32 16.71 11.43 -4.68
N HIS A 33 17.44 11.26 -5.78
CA HIS A 33 17.29 10.09 -6.65
C HIS A 33 17.50 8.77 -5.88
N THR A 34 18.59 8.64 -5.12
CA THR A 34 18.83 7.41 -4.32
C THR A 34 17.76 7.17 -3.26
N ALA A 35 17.28 8.22 -2.59
CA ALA A 35 16.23 8.10 -1.58
C ALA A 35 14.89 7.65 -2.20
N ILE A 36 14.50 8.23 -3.34
CA ILE A 36 13.28 7.88 -4.08
C ILE A 36 13.33 6.43 -4.57
N GLU A 37 14.46 6.02 -5.16
CA GLU A 37 14.66 4.64 -5.66
C GLU A 37 14.65 3.61 -4.52
N THR A 38 15.23 3.96 -3.38
CA THR A 38 15.21 3.10 -2.18
C THR A 38 13.79 2.94 -1.65
N LEU A 39 13.06 4.05 -1.48
CA LEU A 39 11.67 4.03 -1.06
C LEU A 39 10.80 3.20 -2.03
N ARG A 40 11.03 3.33 -3.34
CA ARG A 40 10.34 2.54 -4.35
C ARG A 40 10.62 1.04 -4.17
N ALA A 41 11.88 0.65 -4.01
CA ALA A 41 12.28 -0.74 -3.82
C ALA A 41 11.63 -1.34 -2.56
N ASP A 42 11.62 -0.58 -1.46
CA ASP A 42 10.99 -0.99 -0.20
C ASP A 42 9.48 -1.19 -0.34
N LEU A 43 8.78 -0.27 -1.02
CA LEU A 43 7.35 -0.39 -1.28
C LEU A 43 7.01 -1.61 -2.14
N VAL A 44 7.80 -1.89 -3.19
CA VAL A 44 7.65 -3.09 -4.01
C VAL A 44 7.87 -4.37 -3.19
N LEU A 45 8.87 -4.37 -2.31
CA LEU A 45 9.13 -5.51 -1.43
C LEU A 45 7.97 -5.75 -0.44
N GLN A 46 7.48 -4.69 0.20
CA GLN A 46 6.35 -4.77 1.14
C GLN A 46 5.08 -5.28 0.44
N LYS A 47 4.81 -4.79 -0.78
CA LYS A 47 3.69 -5.29 -1.59
C LYS A 47 3.80 -6.80 -1.83
N ARG A 48 4.96 -7.28 -2.29
CA ARG A 48 5.18 -8.72 -2.55
C ARG A 48 5.05 -9.56 -1.30
N GLN A 49 5.53 -9.08 -0.16
CA GLN A 49 5.40 -9.76 1.12
C GLN A 49 3.94 -9.87 1.55
N LEU A 50 3.16 -8.80 1.39
CA LEU A 50 1.73 -8.81 1.67
C LEU A 50 0.99 -9.79 0.75
N GLU A 51 1.21 -9.72 -0.56
CA GLU A 51 0.62 -10.64 -1.54
C GLU A 51 0.97 -12.10 -1.23
N THR A 52 2.23 -12.39 -0.90
CA THR A 52 2.68 -13.74 -0.53
C THR A 52 1.96 -14.24 0.73
N THR A 53 1.83 -13.37 1.73
CA THR A 53 1.15 -13.69 2.98
C THR A 53 -0.34 -13.96 2.75
N LEU A 54 -1.02 -13.11 1.98
CA LEU A 54 -2.43 -13.30 1.62
C LEU A 54 -2.63 -14.59 0.81
N ASN A 55 -1.78 -14.85 -0.18
CA ASN A 55 -1.82 -16.07 -0.96
C ASN A 55 -1.62 -17.32 -0.09
N SER A 56 -0.75 -17.26 0.92
CA SER A 56 -0.50 -18.39 1.84
C SER A 56 -1.75 -18.77 2.65
N VAL A 57 -2.65 -17.82 2.89
CA VAL A 57 -3.94 -18.06 3.55
C VAL A 57 -5.09 -18.27 2.57
N GLY A 58 -4.79 -18.37 1.26
CA GLY A 58 -5.76 -18.63 0.20
C GLY A 58 -6.54 -17.41 -0.28
N LEU A 59 -6.06 -16.21 0.03
CA LEU A 59 -6.65 -14.95 -0.42
C LEU A 59 -5.85 -14.40 -1.60
N LYS A 60 -6.48 -14.32 -2.77
CA LYS A 60 -5.91 -13.70 -3.96
C LYS A 60 -6.69 -12.42 -4.26
N GLU A 61 -6.03 -11.27 -4.07
CA GLU A 61 -6.64 -9.94 -4.27
C GLU A 61 -7.98 -9.76 -3.52
N PRO A 62 -8.04 -10.06 -2.21
CA PRO A 62 -9.31 -10.03 -1.48
C PRO A 62 -9.81 -8.60 -1.29
N SER A 63 -11.13 -8.42 -1.31
CA SER A 63 -11.78 -7.25 -0.76
C SER A 63 -11.56 -7.16 0.76
N GLY A 64 -11.78 -5.97 1.34
CA GLY A 64 -11.67 -5.79 2.79
C GLY A 64 -12.65 -6.64 3.60
N ALA A 65 -13.81 -6.95 3.02
CA ALA A 65 -14.79 -7.85 3.62
C ALA A 65 -14.30 -9.31 3.58
N GLU A 66 -13.85 -9.80 2.42
CA GLU A 66 -13.33 -11.16 2.26
C GLU A 66 -12.10 -11.42 3.16
N LEU A 67 -11.23 -10.41 3.29
CA LEU A 67 -10.09 -10.47 4.19
C LEU A 67 -10.54 -10.63 5.65
N ARG A 68 -11.51 -9.82 6.10
CA ARG A 68 -12.07 -9.89 7.46
C ARG A 68 -12.70 -11.24 7.75
N GLU A 69 -13.58 -11.70 6.87
CA GLU A 69 -14.26 -12.99 7.02
C GLU A 69 -13.25 -14.15 7.06
N CYS A 70 -12.23 -14.13 6.21
CA CYS A 70 -11.19 -15.16 6.19
C CYS A 70 -10.35 -15.16 7.48
N LEU A 71 -9.98 -13.98 7.99
CA LEU A 71 -9.19 -13.87 9.22
C LEU A 71 -10.01 -14.32 10.44
N GLU A 72 -11.28 -13.94 10.52
CA GLU A 72 -12.20 -14.40 11.57
C GLU A 72 -12.38 -15.91 11.55
N ALA A 73 -12.54 -16.50 10.37
CA ALA A 73 -12.73 -17.95 10.20
C ALA A 73 -11.46 -18.76 10.49
N LYS A 74 -10.30 -18.32 10.00
CA LYS A 74 -9.05 -19.10 10.08
C LYS A 74 -8.23 -18.83 11.34
N PHE A 75 -8.33 -17.63 11.91
CA PHE A 75 -7.51 -17.18 13.04
C PHE A 75 -8.36 -16.52 14.14
N PRO A 76 -9.37 -17.21 14.68
CA PRO A 76 -10.37 -16.60 15.58
C PRO A 76 -9.76 -16.01 16.87
N SER A 77 -8.61 -16.51 17.33
CA SER A 77 -7.94 -15.99 18.53
C SER A 77 -7.20 -14.66 18.31
N ILE A 78 -6.75 -14.38 17.08
CA ILE A 78 -5.87 -13.23 16.76
C ILE A 78 -6.45 -12.31 15.67
N HIS A 79 -7.62 -12.63 15.10
CA HIS A 79 -8.20 -11.87 13.98
C HIS A 79 -8.29 -10.36 14.26
N LYS A 80 -8.64 -9.94 15.48
CA LYS A 80 -8.72 -8.52 15.85
C LYS A 80 -7.38 -7.80 15.76
N GLU A 81 -6.31 -8.46 16.17
CA GLU A 81 -4.95 -7.92 16.09
C GLU A 81 -4.51 -7.80 14.64
N LEU A 82 -4.79 -8.83 13.82
CA LEU A 82 -4.50 -8.82 12.39
C LEU A 82 -5.26 -7.72 11.66
N ILE A 83 -6.55 -7.53 11.96
CA ILE A 83 -7.33 -6.41 11.41
C ILE A 83 -6.78 -5.06 11.85
N THR A 84 -6.36 -4.91 13.11
CA THR A 84 -5.73 -3.67 13.58
C THR A 84 -4.43 -3.36 12.82
N ILE A 85 -3.64 -4.40 12.51
CA ILE A 85 -2.42 -4.25 11.70
C ILE A 85 -2.76 -3.78 10.28
N ILE A 86 -3.74 -4.41 9.63
CA ILE A 86 -4.19 -4.05 8.28
C ILE A 86 -4.73 -2.61 8.26
N ASP A 87 -5.58 -2.24 9.20
CA ASP A 87 -6.12 -0.88 9.32
C ASP A 87 -4.98 0.14 9.52
N ARG A 88 -3.93 -0.22 10.26
CA ARG A 88 -2.74 0.65 10.42
C ARG A 88 -1.95 0.79 9.13
N MET A 89 -1.78 -0.30 8.37
CA MET A 89 -1.15 -0.25 7.05
C MET A 89 -1.93 0.68 6.11
N ASP A 90 -3.27 0.60 6.13
CA ASP A 90 -4.14 1.42 5.29
C ASP A 90 -4.01 2.91 5.58
N ASN A 91 -3.95 3.26 6.87
CA ASN A 91 -3.72 4.64 7.32
C ASN A 91 -2.33 5.17 6.91
N ILE A 92 -1.30 4.33 6.97
CA ILE A 92 0.06 4.71 6.55
C ILE A 92 0.09 4.93 5.03
N THR A 93 -0.51 4.04 4.25
CA THR A 93 -0.61 4.17 2.79
C THR A 93 -1.41 5.41 2.39
N SER A 94 -2.53 5.68 3.07
CA SER A 94 -3.32 6.91 2.87
C SER A 94 -2.49 8.16 3.08
N LYS A 95 -1.72 8.19 4.17
CA LYS A 95 -0.85 9.33 4.48
C LYS A 95 0.26 9.48 3.45
N LEU A 96 0.88 8.38 3.02
CA LEU A 96 1.90 8.40 1.97
C LEU A 96 1.37 9.00 0.67
N LEU A 97 0.20 8.58 0.21
CA LEU A 97 -0.41 9.12 -1.02
C LEU A 97 -0.70 10.62 -0.90
N LYS A 98 -1.20 11.04 0.26
CA LYS A 98 -1.42 12.46 0.55
C LYS A 98 -0.12 13.27 0.58
N ASP A 99 0.93 12.73 1.19
CA ASP A 99 2.26 13.37 1.26
C ASP A 99 2.92 13.44 -0.14
N LEU A 100 2.56 12.53 -1.04
CA LEU A 100 2.93 12.53 -2.46
C LEU A 100 2.01 13.40 -3.34
N ASP A 101 1.02 14.09 -2.77
CA ASP A 101 0.04 14.95 -3.46
C ASP A 101 -0.73 14.25 -4.60
N ILE A 102 -1.00 12.96 -4.42
CA ILE A 102 -1.70 12.13 -5.41
C ILE A 102 -3.06 11.73 -4.87
N ASP A 103 -4.10 12.09 -5.65
CA ASP A 103 -5.45 11.59 -5.41
C ASP A 103 -5.51 10.08 -5.70
N ILE A 104 -6.40 9.37 -5.02
CA ILE A 104 -6.63 7.92 -5.15
C ILE A 104 -6.99 7.49 -6.58
N ASN A 105 -7.32 8.46 -7.44
CA ASN A 105 -7.56 8.30 -8.87
C ASN A 105 -6.30 8.47 -9.75
N GLY A 106 -5.11 8.61 -9.17
CA GLY A 106 -3.86 8.84 -9.91
C GLY A 106 -3.76 10.22 -10.56
N LYS A 107 -4.58 11.20 -10.13
CA LYS A 107 -4.49 12.59 -10.58
C LYS A 107 -3.71 13.41 -9.56
N VAL A 108 -2.76 14.21 -10.05
CA VAL A 108 -2.12 15.27 -9.27
C VAL A 108 -3.20 16.26 -8.87
N VAL A 109 -3.28 16.62 -7.59
CA VAL A 109 -4.21 17.65 -7.12
C VAL A 109 -3.66 19.01 -7.56
N ASP A 110 -4.15 19.51 -8.69
CA ASP A 110 -3.89 20.91 -9.09
C ASP A 110 -4.42 21.85 -8.00
N LYS A 111 -3.57 22.78 -7.55
CA LYS A 111 -3.90 23.84 -6.60
C LYS A 111 -4.42 25.09 -7.31
#